data_AF-F0J7F6-F1
#
_entry.id   AF-F0J7F6-F1
#
_cell.length_a   1.000
_cell.length_b   1.000
_cell.length_c   1.000
_cell.angle_alpha   90.00
_cell.angle_beta   90.00
_cell.angle_gamma   90.00
#
_symmetry.space_group_name_H-M   'P 1'
#
loop_
_entity.id
_entity.type
_entity.pdbx_description
1 polymer ?
#
loop_
_entity_poly.entity_id
_entity_poly.type
_entity_poly.pdbx_seq_one_letter_code
_entity_poly.pdbx_strand_id
1 'polypeptide(L)' 'MADDTPPHGYTYPNTSDDPDQQDVLRNRFGYRTHSQLRIDEYRITSERLVEIELGMAQRAALTLTT' A
#
# COMPACT_ATOMS: atom_id res chain seq x y z
N MET A 1 -32.92 8.62 -2.70
CA MET A 1 -31.79 8.93 -3.58
C MET A 1 -30.62 8.14 -3.04
N ALA A 2 -30.24 7.05 -3.70
CA ALA A 2 -29.06 6.25 -3.31
C ALA A 2 -27.83 6.93 -3.93
N ASP A 3 -26.94 7.42 -3.09
CA ASP A 3 -25.61 7.87 -3.53
C ASP A 3 -24.76 6.62 -3.79
N ASP A 4 -24.89 6.05 -4.98
CA ASP A 4 -24.09 4.92 -5.49
C ASP A 4 -22.68 5.36 -5.95
N THR A 5 -22.02 6.22 -5.18
CA THR A 5 -20.60 6.52 -5.41
C THR A 5 -19.77 5.58 -4.54
N PRO A 6 -19.02 4.59 -5.07
CA PRO A 6 -17.98 3.96 -4.27
C PRO A 6 -16.93 5.05 -4.04
N PRO A 7 -16.79 5.62 -2.83
CA PRO A 7 -15.90 6.74 -2.65
C PRO A 7 -14.49 6.19 -2.82
N HIS A 8 -13.70 6.85 -3.66
CA HIS A 8 -12.29 6.57 -3.87
C HIS A 8 -11.53 6.63 -2.53
N GLY A 9 -11.53 5.54 -1.76
CA GLY A 9 -10.88 5.43 -0.46
C GLY A 9 -9.54 4.72 -0.55
N TYR A 10 -8.54 5.12 0.21
CA TYR A 10 -7.23 4.44 0.16
C TYR A 10 -7.26 3.01 0.73
N THR A 11 -8.37 2.59 1.32
CA THR A 11 -8.55 1.28 1.97
C THR A 11 -9.40 0.31 1.15
N TYR A 12 -9.26 -0.98 1.45
CA TYR A 12 -10.22 -2.00 1.00
C TYR A 12 -11.56 -1.84 1.72
N PRO A 13 -12.67 -2.30 1.12
CA PRO A 13 -13.96 -2.35 1.82
C PRO A 13 -13.90 -3.26 3.05
N ASN A 14 -14.48 -2.79 4.15
CA ASN A 14 -14.58 -3.51 5.42
C ASN A 14 -15.67 -4.59 5.33
N THR A 15 -15.31 -5.77 4.81
CA THR A 15 -16.24 -6.89 4.59
C THR A 15 -16.18 -7.99 5.66
N SER A 16 -15.27 -7.87 6.62
CA SER A 16 -15.04 -8.82 7.71
C SER A 16 -15.22 -8.10 9.06
N ASP A 17 -15.54 -8.82 10.13
CA ASP A 17 -15.56 -8.27 11.50
C ASP A 17 -14.19 -8.41 12.20
N ASP A 18 -13.22 -9.06 11.54
CA ASP A 18 -11.85 -9.19 12.04
C ASP A 18 -11.18 -7.80 12.12
N PRO A 19 -10.72 -7.35 13.30
CA PRO A 19 -10.06 -6.06 13.45
C PRO A 19 -8.77 -5.96 12.61
N ASP A 20 -8.11 -7.08 12.30
CA ASP A 20 -6.92 -7.09 11.45
C ASP A 20 -7.24 -6.79 9.97
N GLN A 21 -8.51 -6.84 9.57
CA GLN A 21 -8.99 -6.61 8.21
C GLN A 21 -9.73 -5.29 8.02
N GLN A 22 -9.88 -4.50 9.09
CA GLN A 22 -10.52 -3.19 9.03
C GLN A 22 -9.57 -2.13 8.50
N ASP A 23 -10.03 -1.29 7.58
CA ASP A 23 -9.33 -0.10 7.12
C ASP A 23 -7.91 -0.38 6.58
N VAL A 24 -7.71 -1.56 6.00
CA VAL A 24 -6.42 -1.96 5.40
C VAL A 24 -6.19 -1.19 4.11
N LEU A 25 -5.02 -0.55 3.98
CA LEU A 25 -4.65 0.21 2.79
C LEU A 25 -4.53 -0.67 1.56
N ARG A 26 -5.02 -0.17 0.43
CA ARG A 26 -4.82 -0.77 -0.89
C ARG A 26 -3.34 -0.69 -1.23
N ASN A 27 -2.71 -1.86 -1.29
CA ASN A 27 -1.29 -2.02 -1.46
C ASN A 27 -0.97 -2.86 -2.70
N ARG A 28 0.27 -2.80 -3.16
CA ARG A 28 0.73 -3.51 -4.37
C ARG A 28 0.76 -5.04 -4.20
N PHE A 29 0.77 -5.53 -2.96
CA PHE A 29 0.80 -6.96 -2.66
C PHE A 29 -0.58 -7.61 -2.66
N GLY A 30 -1.66 -6.82 -2.59
CA GLY A 30 -3.02 -7.34 -2.51
C GLY A 30 -3.41 -7.85 -1.12
N TYR A 31 -2.61 -7.60 -0.08
CA TYR A 31 -2.94 -8.04 1.27
C TYR A 31 -4.12 -7.28 1.84
N ARG A 32 -4.98 -8.00 2.56
CA ARG A 32 -6.20 -7.49 3.18
C ARG A 32 -6.15 -7.55 4.72
N THR A 33 -4.99 -7.81 5.29
CA THR A 33 -4.74 -7.83 6.73
C THR A 33 -3.58 -6.92 7.10
N HIS A 34 -3.68 -6.22 8.23
CA HIS A 34 -2.59 -5.37 8.74
C HIS A 34 -1.36 -6.21 9.10
N SER A 35 -1.57 -7.36 9.73
CA SER A 35 -0.48 -8.25 10.15
C SER A 35 0.44 -8.66 9.00
N GLN A 36 -0.12 -9.05 7.84
CA GLN A 36 0.65 -9.40 6.66
C GLN A 36 1.27 -8.17 6.00
N LEU A 37 0.46 -7.10 5.84
CA LEU A 37 0.93 -5.87 5.19
C LEU A 37 2.13 -5.27 5.92
N ARG A 38 2.09 -5.23 7.26
CA ARG A 38 3.14 -4.66 8.09
C ARG A 38 4.49 -5.36 7.92
N ILE A 39 4.50 -6.69 7.78
CA ILE A 39 5.74 -7.46 7.65
C ILE A 39 6.45 -7.10 6.34
N ASP A 40 5.71 -7.09 5.24
CA ASP A 40 6.28 -6.86 3.91
C ASP A 40 6.56 -5.38 3.64
N GLU A 41 5.71 -4.46 4.11
CA GLU A 41 6.00 -3.02 4.06
C GLU A 41 7.26 -2.67 4.85
N TYR A 42 7.44 -3.23 6.04
CA TYR A 42 8.64 -3.00 6.84
C TYR A 42 9.91 -3.45 6.09
N ARG A 43 9.85 -4.65 5.47
CA ARG A 43 11.00 -5.19 4.71
C ARG A 43 11.37 -4.26 3.55
N ILE A 44 10.42 -3.91 2.70
CA ILE A 44 10.68 -3.01 1.54
C ILE A 44 11.14 -1.64 2.00
N THR A 45 10.50 -1.07 3.04
CA THR A 45 10.87 0.25 3.54
C THR A 45 12.29 0.25 4.10
N SER A 46 12.68 -0.79 4.83
CA SER A 46 14.05 -0.92 5.35
C SER A 46 15.09 -0.99 4.24
N GLU A 47 14.83 -1.78 3.19
CA GLU A 47 15.71 -1.87 2.02
C GLU A 47 15.82 -0.51 1.32
N ARG A 48 14.68 0.18 1.12
CA ARG A 48 14.66 1.47 0.44
C ARG A 48 15.35 2.57 1.24
N LEU A 49 15.25 2.57 2.56
CA LEU A 49 15.97 3.51 3.42
C LEU A 49 17.48 3.35 3.28
N VAL A 50 17.98 2.10 3.25
CA VAL A 50 19.40 1.82 3.03
C VAL A 50 19.85 2.28 1.64
N GLU A 51 19.05 2.04 0.59
CA GLU A 51 19.35 2.53 -0.77
C GLU A 51 19.43 4.06 -0.84
N ILE A 52 18.53 4.75 -0.14
CA ILE A 52 18.50 6.22 -0.08
C ILE A 52 19.74 6.73 0.66
N GLU A 53 20.07 6.13 1.81
CA GLU A 53 21.23 6.51 2.63
C GLU A 53 22.56 6.32 1.87
N LEU A 54 22.67 5.24 1.09
CA LEU A 54 23.84 4.97 0.24
C LEU A 54 23.89 5.82 -1.04
N GLY A 55 22.90 6.71 -1.27
CA GLY A 55 22.80 7.50 -2.50
C GLY A 55 22.53 6.65 -3.75
N MET A 56 22.09 5.41 -3.57
CA MET A 56 21.77 4.44 -4.62
C MET A 56 20.29 4.49 -5.03
N ALA A 57 19.55 5.51 -4.58
CA ALA A 57 18.17 5.72 -4.97
C ALA A 57 18.06 5.83 -6.50
N GLN A 58 17.82 4.71 -7.16
CA GLN A 58 17.52 4.69 -8.58
C GLN A 58 16.26 5.53 -8.75
N ARG A 59 16.36 6.58 -9.57
CA ARG A 59 15.20 7.27 -10.13
C ARG A 59 14.37 6.16 -10.78
N ALA A 60 13.23 5.81 -10.17
CA ALA A 60 12.20 5.09 -10.89
C ALA A 60 11.92 5.93 -12.13
N ALA A 61 12.44 5.50 -13.27
CA ALA A 61 12.41 6.26 -14.48
C ALA A 61 10.94 6.62 -14.73
N LEU A 62 10.65 7.92 -14.74
CA LEU A 62 9.46 8.47 -15.37
C LEU A 62 9.52 7.98 -16.82
N THR A 63 8.93 6.82 -17.12
CA THR A 63 8.50 6.49 -18.47
C THR A 63 7.19 7.25 -18.69
N LEU A 64 7.30 8.58 -18.74
CA LEU A 64 6.35 9.43 -19.44
C LEU A 64 6.75 9.33 -20.91
N THR A 65 6.23 8.28 -21.54
CA THR A 65 6.35 8.07 -22.98
C THR A 65 5.47 9.11 -23.67
N THR A 66 6.09 10.08 -24.35
CA THR A 66 5.48 11.02 -25.29
C THR A 66 5.13 10.33 -26.61
#